data_AF-A0A9D6FNZ5-F1
#
_entry.id   AF-A0A9D6FNZ5-F1
#
_cell.length_a   1.000
_cell.length_b   1.000
_cell.length_c   1.000
_cell.angle_alpha   90.00
_cell.angle_beta   90.00
_cell.angle_gamma   90.00
#
_symmetry.space_group_name_H-M   'P 1'
#
loop_
_entity.id
_entity.type
_entity.pdbx_description
1 polymer ?
#
loop_
_entity_poly.entity_id
_entity_poly.type
_entity_poly.pdbx_seq_one_letter_code
_entity_poly.pdbx_strand_id
1 'polypeptide(L)'
;MGEHALQMQKFAAYLGPSSVRREYEDREFGLVVGRGVAVVIGHGDGQVVGRADAREVARELTMTRGFDRVHTVILVSCHSGAGTFASRLRGYLSRYVQIWAPRTAVIALDYMTLPSDASGNILHPDATLHWKSL
;
A
#
# COMPACT_ATOMS: atom_id res chain seq x y z
N MET A 1 9.73 -16.29 -9.05
CA MET A 1 9.48 -14.94 -8.49
C MET A 1 8.02 -14.64 -8.68
N GLY A 2 7.28 -14.45 -7.58
CA GLY A 2 5.85 -14.14 -7.65
C GLY A 2 5.60 -12.79 -8.32
N GLU A 3 4.47 -12.66 -9.00
CA GLU A 3 4.05 -11.47 -9.76
C GLU A 3 4.06 -10.19 -8.90
N HIS A 4 3.81 -10.32 -7.61
CA HIS A 4 3.86 -9.25 -6.62
C HIS A 4 5.27 -8.67 -6.39
N ALA A 5 6.31 -9.50 -6.34
CA ALA A 5 7.71 -9.05 -6.17
C ALA A 5 8.20 -8.21 -7.37
N LEU A 6 7.72 -8.54 -8.57
CA LEU A 6 8.01 -7.76 -9.78
C LEU A 6 7.33 -6.38 -9.75
N GLN A 7 6.08 -6.31 -9.27
CA GLN A 7 5.38 -5.03 -9.09
C GLN A 7 6.08 -4.15 -8.05
N MET A 8 6.48 -4.74 -6.92
CA MET A 8 7.27 -4.08 -5.89
C MET A 8 8.57 -3.48 -6.45
N GLN A 9 9.27 -4.22 -7.33
CA GLN A 9 10.48 -3.73 -8.00
C GLN A 9 10.21 -2.55 -8.95
N LYS A 10 9.11 -2.59 -9.71
CA LYS A 10 8.70 -1.50 -10.60
C LYS A 10 8.38 -0.22 -9.82
N PHE A 11 7.62 -0.33 -8.73
CA PHE A 11 7.32 0.82 -7.87
C PHE A 11 8.56 1.39 -7.19
N ALA A 12 9.47 0.54 -6.72
CA ALA A 12 10.75 0.99 -6.16
C ALA A 12 11.57 1.77 -7.19
N ALA A 13 11.66 1.29 -8.43
CA ALA A 13 12.34 2.00 -9.51
C ALA A 13 11.69 3.37 -9.80
N TYR A 14 10.35 3.44 -9.82
CA TYR A 14 9.60 4.67 -10.02
C TYR A 14 9.80 5.69 -8.89
N LEU A 15 9.79 5.22 -7.64
CA LEU A 15 10.03 6.04 -6.45
C LEU A 15 11.50 6.40 -6.25
N GLY A 16 12.39 5.87 -7.09
CA GLY A 16 13.79 6.25 -7.18
C GLY A 16 14.72 5.39 -6.31
N PRO A 17 16.04 5.58 -6.47
CA PRO A 17 17.08 4.70 -5.93
C PRO A 17 17.18 4.74 -4.39
N SER A 18 16.61 5.77 -3.75
CA SER A 18 16.56 5.88 -2.28
C SER A 18 15.30 5.28 -1.67
N SER A 19 14.45 4.63 -2.48
CA SER A 19 13.26 3.97 -1.97
C SER A 19 13.61 2.79 -1.08
N VAL A 20 12.85 2.62 0.00
CA VAL A 20 12.97 1.50 0.92
C VAL A 20 11.91 0.49 0.57
N ARG A 21 12.33 -0.75 0.33
CA ARG A 21 11.45 -1.89 0.05
C ARG A 21 11.41 -2.84 1.23
N ARG A 22 10.21 -3.28 1.62
CA ARG A 22 9.99 -4.38 2.55
C ARG A 22 8.97 -5.35 1.97
N GLU A 23 9.31 -6.63 2.00
CA GLU A 23 8.42 -7.72 1.59
C GLU A 23 8.14 -8.57 2.83
N TYR A 24 6.87 -8.91 3.04
CA TYR A 24 6.42 -9.76 4.13
C TYR A 24 5.84 -11.02 3.51
N GLU A 25 6.72 -11.97 3.20
CA GLU A 25 6.35 -13.21 2.50
C GLU A 25 5.33 -14.04 3.30
N ASP A 26 5.49 -14.08 4.62
CA ASP A 26 4.59 -14.75 5.57
C ASP A 26 3.18 -14.14 5.61
N ARG A 27 3.11 -12.84 5.29
CA ARG A 27 1.87 -12.05 5.27
C ARG A 27 1.40 -11.70 3.86
N GLU A 28 2.09 -12.13 2.81
CA GLU A 28 1.70 -11.96 1.40
C GLU A 28 1.44 -10.48 1.00
N PHE A 29 2.19 -9.54 1.56
CA PHE A 29 2.15 -8.12 1.17
C PHE A 29 3.53 -7.46 1.18
N GLY A 30 3.63 -6.27 0.58
CA GLY A 30 4.86 -5.50 0.52
C GLY A 30 4.64 -3.99 0.63
N LEU A 31 5.69 -3.30 1.05
CA LEU A 31 5.76 -1.85 1.22
C LEU A 31 6.93 -1.25 0.45
N VAL A 32 6.69 -0.17 -0.29
CA VAL A 32 7.73 0.66 -0.89
C VAL A 32 7.57 2.09 -0.41
N VAL A 33 8.62 2.71 0.14
CA VAL A 33 8.57 4.10 0.63
C VAL A 33 9.65 4.93 -0.06
N GLY A 34 9.28 6.03 -0.71
CA GLY A 34 10.22 6.92 -1.39
C GLY A 34 9.53 8.15 -2.01
N ARG A 35 10.28 9.25 -2.18
CA ARG A 35 9.80 10.51 -2.80
C ARG A 35 8.46 11.05 -2.25
N GLY A 36 8.26 10.91 -0.94
CA GLY A 36 7.02 11.35 -0.29
C GLY A 36 5.81 10.46 -0.54
N VAL A 37 6.02 9.27 -1.13
CA VAL A 37 4.99 8.28 -1.41
C VAL A 37 5.31 6.99 -0.67
N ALA A 38 4.29 6.38 -0.09
CA ALA A 38 4.34 4.98 0.34
C ALA A 38 3.37 4.15 -0.49
N VAL A 39 3.79 3.00 -0.99
CA VAL A 39 2.97 2.06 -1.75
C VAL A 39 2.84 0.78 -0.95
N VAL A 40 1.59 0.39 -0.68
CA VAL A 40 1.23 -0.91 -0.10
C VAL A 40 0.73 -1.78 -1.24
N ILE A 41 1.34 -2.95 -1.44
CA ILE A 41 0.90 -3.89 -2.47
C ILE A 41 0.51 -5.19 -1.80
N GLY A 42 -0.62 -5.78 -2.18
CA GLY A 42 -0.98 -7.13 -1.73
C GLY A 42 -2.37 -7.57 -2.17
N HIS A 43 -2.60 -8.88 -2.18
CA HIS A 43 -3.91 -9.46 -2.43
C HIS A 43 -4.82 -9.19 -1.22
N GLY A 44 -5.99 -8.59 -1.38
CA GLY A 44 -6.84 -8.24 -0.23
C GLY A 44 -8.29 -8.60 -0.45
N ASP A 45 -9.09 -8.59 0.62
CA ASP A 45 -10.54 -8.86 0.59
C ASP A 45 -11.36 -7.65 1.11
N GLY A 46 -10.68 -6.55 1.47
CA GLY A 46 -11.27 -5.36 2.09
C GLY A 46 -11.25 -5.36 3.62
N GLN A 47 -10.93 -6.49 4.25
CA GLN A 47 -10.56 -6.57 5.68
C GLN A 47 -9.03 -6.57 5.83
N VAL A 48 -8.34 -7.31 4.97
CA VAL A 48 -6.89 -7.47 4.98
C VAL A 48 -6.27 -7.14 3.62
N VAL A 49 -4.96 -6.89 3.65
CA VAL A 49 -4.07 -6.89 2.48
C VAL A 49 -2.95 -7.89 2.77
N GLY A 50 -2.85 -8.90 1.93
CA GLY A 50 -2.26 -10.18 2.25
C GLY A 50 -3.01 -10.80 3.43
N ARG A 51 -2.28 -11.02 4.53
CA ARG A 51 -2.82 -11.48 5.82
C ARG A 51 -2.78 -10.40 6.89
N ALA A 52 -2.44 -9.16 6.50
CA ALA A 52 -2.30 -8.04 7.42
C ALA A 52 -3.54 -7.16 7.43
N ASP A 53 -4.02 -6.82 8.62
CA ASP A 53 -5.10 -5.84 8.76
C ASP A 53 -4.58 -4.39 8.58
N ALA A 54 -5.50 -3.44 8.48
CA ALA A 54 -5.17 -2.03 8.25
C ALA A 54 -4.34 -1.41 9.39
N ARG A 55 -4.44 -1.92 10.63
CA ARG A 55 -3.67 -1.44 11.78
C ARG A 55 -2.24 -1.94 11.70
N GLU A 56 -2.05 -3.21 11.37
CA GLU A 56 -0.75 -3.82 11.18
C GLU A 56 0.01 -3.14 10.04
N VAL A 57 -0.66 -2.91 8.89
CA VAL A 57 -0.06 -2.18 7.77
C VAL A 57 0.31 -0.75 8.18
N ALA A 58 -0.55 -0.03 8.91
CA ALA A 58 -0.23 1.32 9.41
C ALA A 58 1.03 1.31 10.31
N ARG A 59 1.13 0.33 11.20
CA ARG A 59 2.29 0.16 12.07
C ARG A 59 3.56 -0.08 11.25
N GLU A 60 3.54 -1.02 10.32
CA GLU A 60 4.71 -1.33 9.47
C GLU A 60 5.15 -0.14 8.61
N LEU A 61 4.19 0.60 8.04
CA LEU A 61 4.46 1.84 7.30
C LEU A 61 5.19 2.85 8.17
N THR A 62 4.67 3.13 9.37
CA THR A 62 5.26 4.14 10.28
C THR A 62 6.64 3.75 10.82
N MET A 63 6.94 2.45 10.86
CA MET A 63 8.28 1.93 11.21
C MET A 63 9.26 1.90 10.03
N THR A 64 8.78 2.13 8.80
CA THR A 64 9.62 2.11 7.60
C THR A 64 10.39 3.43 7.46
N ARG A 65 11.69 3.33 7.21
CA ARG A 65 12.57 4.50 7.05
C ARG A 65 12.06 5.40 5.91
N GLY A 66 12.01 6.72 6.18
CA GLY A 66 11.55 7.72 5.22
C GLY A 66 10.04 7.97 5.25
N PHE A 67 9.28 7.24 6.07
CA PHE A 67 7.85 7.46 6.23
C PHE A 67 7.52 8.84 6.78
N ASP A 68 8.42 9.45 7.56
CA ASP A 68 8.29 10.81 8.11
C ASP A 68 8.11 11.90 7.04
N ARG A 69 8.46 11.59 5.78
CA ARG A 69 8.35 12.48 4.63
C ARG A 69 7.19 12.12 3.71
N VAL A 70 6.45 11.06 4.03
CA VAL A 70 5.35 10.57 3.20
C VAL A 70 4.13 11.47 3.35
N HIS A 71 3.65 11.95 2.22
CA HIS A 71 2.40 12.70 2.12
C HIS A 71 1.31 11.99 1.33
N THR A 72 1.66 10.94 0.61
CA THR A 72 0.73 10.13 -0.17
C THR A 72 0.93 8.66 0.11
N VAL A 73 -0.14 7.96 0.47
CA VAL A 73 -0.14 6.49 0.58
C VAL A 73 -0.99 5.93 -0.54
N ILE A 74 -0.45 4.97 -1.30
CA ILE A 74 -1.14 4.30 -2.40
C ILE A 74 -1.33 2.83 -2.01
N LEU A 75 -2.58 2.39 -1.95
CA LEU A 75 -2.90 0.97 -1.81
C LEU A 75 -3.12 0.34 -3.19
N VAL A 76 -2.35 -0.69 -3.52
CA VAL A 76 -2.50 -1.50 -4.73
C VAL A 76 -3.00 -2.88 -4.32
N SER A 77 -4.26 -3.18 -4.63
CA SER A 77 -4.89 -4.46 -4.30
C SER A 77 -5.83 -4.90 -5.40
N CYS A 78 -6.14 -6.19 -5.49
CA CYS A 78 -6.93 -6.77 -6.58
C CYS A 78 -8.43 -6.87 -6.28
N HIS A 79 -8.94 -6.28 -5.21
CA HIS A 79 -10.32 -6.52 -4.74
C HIS A 79 -11.18 -5.26 -4.65
N SER A 80 -12.50 -5.44 -4.83
CA SER A 80 -13.54 -4.39 -4.79
C SER A 80 -13.71 -3.75 -3.40
N GLY A 81 -13.24 -4.43 -2.34
CA GLY A 81 -13.23 -3.95 -0.96
C GLY A 81 -12.06 -3.03 -0.57
N ALA A 82 -11.16 -2.70 -1.51
CA ALA A 82 -9.98 -1.88 -1.26
C ALA A 82 -10.30 -0.52 -0.61
N GLY A 83 -11.44 0.09 -0.94
CA GLY A 83 -11.88 1.35 -0.34
C GLY A 83 -12.15 1.26 1.17
N THR A 84 -12.75 0.17 1.64
CA THR A 84 -13.01 -0.07 3.07
C THR A 84 -11.71 -0.22 3.84
N PHE A 85 -10.78 -1.02 3.31
CA PHE A 85 -9.45 -1.18 3.90
C PHE A 85 -8.70 0.15 3.94
N ALA A 86 -8.68 0.87 2.81
CA ALA A 86 -8.04 2.18 2.66
C ALA A 86 -8.60 3.21 3.65
N SER A 87 -9.92 3.24 3.89
CA SER A 87 -10.53 4.11 4.89
C SER A 87 -10.09 3.79 6.31
N ARG A 88 -9.97 2.51 6.68
CA ARG A 88 -9.47 2.10 7.99
C ARG A 88 -7.99 2.42 8.14
N LEU A 89 -7.21 2.15 7.10
CA LEU A 89 -5.77 2.45 7.05
C LEU A 89 -5.53 3.94 7.26
N ARG A 90 -6.30 4.81 6.59
CA ARG A 90 -6.27 6.27 6.82
C ARG A 90 -6.52 6.60 8.30
N GLY A 91 -7.56 6.02 8.89
CA GLY A 91 -7.89 6.24 10.31
C GLY A 91 -6.75 5.86 11.26
N TYR A 92 -6.09 4.72 11.03
CA TYR A 92 -4.93 4.32 11.82
C TYR A 92 -3.72 5.19 11.58
N LEU A 93 -3.39 5.52 10.33
CA LEU A 93 -2.28 6.40 9.98
C LEU A 93 -2.45 7.79 10.60
N SER A 94 -3.65 8.37 10.58
CA SER A 94 -3.90 9.65 11.25
C SER A 94 -3.59 9.60 12.75
N ARG A 95 -3.96 8.51 13.44
CA ARG A 95 -3.64 8.32 14.86
C ARG A 95 -2.14 8.09 15.10
N TYR A 96 -1.51 7.24 14.28
CA TYR A 96 -0.09 6.93 14.43
C TYR A 96 0.80 8.15 14.14
N VAL A 97 0.48 8.92 13.11
CA VAL A 97 1.19 10.15 12.78
C VAL A 97 1.08 11.16 13.91
N GLN A 98 -0.11 11.35 14.49
CA GLN A 98 -0.31 12.25 15.62
C GLN A 98 0.54 11.87 16.85
N ILE A 99 0.69 10.57 17.13
CA ILE A 99 1.35 10.10 18.36
C ILE A 99 2.86 9.90 18.16
N TRP A 100 3.28 9.34 17.02
CA TRP A 100 4.61 8.78 16.84
C TRP A 100 5.43 9.44 15.72
N ALA A 101 4.80 10.19 14.83
CA ALA A 101 5.50 10.82 13.70
C ALA A 101 4.86 12.18 13.33
N PRO A 102 4.79 13.16 14.26
CA PRO A 102 3.97 14.37 14.12
C PRO A 102 4.41 15.31 12.99
N ARG A 103 5.60 15.11 12.44
CA ARG A 103 6.10 15.84 11.26
C ARG A 103 5.65 15.25 9.93
N THR A 104 5.07 14.04 9.97
CA THR A 104 4.51 13.39 8.79
C THR A 104 3.17 14.03 8.49
N ALA A 105 2.97 14.48 7.27
CA ALA A 105 1.67 14.97 6.83
C ALA A 105 1.13 13.97 5.80
N VAL A 106 0.55 12.85 6.24
CA VAL A 106 -0.20 12.00 5.30
C VAL A 106 -1.43 12.79 4.85
N ILE A 107 -1.34 13.39 3.67
CA ILE A 107 -2.35 14.30 3.11
C ILE A 107 -3.33 13.52 2.23
N ALA A 108 -2.83 12.50 1.52
CA ALA A 108 -3.63 11.69 0.61
C ALA A 108 -3.46 10.20 0.91
N LEU A 109 -4.58 9.48 0.86
CA LEU A 109 -4.59 8.03 0.74
C LEU A 109 -5.42 7.65 -0.46
N ASP A 110 -4.74 7.18 -1.50
CA ASP A 110 -5.32 6.71 -2.74
C ASP A 110 -5.31 5.19 -2.76
N TYR A 111 -6.25 4.61 -3.50
CA TYR A 111 -6.22 3.18 -3.77
C TYR A 111 -6.48 2.89 -5.24
N MET A 112 -5.87 1.80 -5.69
CA MET A 112 -5.93 1.26 -7.02
C MET A 112 -6.37 -0.18 -6.93
N THR A 113 -7.50 -0.48 -7.56
CA THR A 113 -7.96 -1.86 -7.72
C THR A 113 -7.44 -2.40 -9.03
N LEU A 114 -6.62 -3.46 -8.98
CA LEU A 114 -6.26 -4.22 -10.16
C LEU A 114 -7.43 -5.13 -10.54
N PRO A 115 -7.89 -5.13 -11.80
CA PRO A 115 -8.92 -6.06 -12.26
C PRO A 115 -8.50 -7.48 -11.97
N SER A 116 -9.39 -8.28 -11.38
CA SER A 116 -9.11 -9.67 -11.04
C SER A 116 -10.28 -10.58 -11.42
N ASP A 117 -9.97 -11.85 -11.68
CA ASP A 117 -10.99 -12.87 -11.89
C ASP A 117 -11.67 -13.26 -10.56
N ALA A 118 -12.70 -14.10 -10.63
CA ALA A 118 -13.42 -14.58 -9.44
C ALA A 118 -12.53 -15.40 -8.48
N SER A 119 -11.36 -15.82 -8.93
CA SER A 119 -10.35 -16.54 -8.15
C SER A 119 -9.28 -15.61 -7.57
N GLY A 120 -9.37 -14.31 -7.84
CA GLY A 120 -8.44 -13.31 -7.32
C GLY A 120 -7.15 -13.14 -8.12
N ASN A 121 -7.04 -13.77 -9.29
CA ASN A 121 -5.89 -13.59 -10.18
C ASN A 121 -6.00 -12.26 -10.91
N ILE A 122 -4.89 -11.51 -11.03
CA ILE A 122 -4.87 -10.22 -11.72
C ILE A 122 -5.12 -10.46 -13.23
N LEU A 123 -6.20 -9.87 -13.73
CA LEU A 123 -6.55 -9.87 -15.15
C LEU A 123 -5.70 -8.82 -15.85
N HIS A 124 -4.61 -9.25 -16.49
CA HIS A 124 -3.71 -8.53 -17.44
C HIS A 124 -3.20 -7.12 -17.02
N PRO A 125 -1.90 -6.80 -17.25
CA PRO A 125 -1.33 -5.49 -16.92
C PRO A 125 -1.90 -4.28 -17.69
N ASP A 126 -2.74 -4.50 -18.71
CA ASP A 126 -3.40 -3.46 -19.51
C ASP A 126 -4.81 -3.12 -18.99
N ALA A 127 -5.27 -3.80 -17.95
CA ALA A 127 -6.59 -3.57 -17.42
C ALA A 127 -6.64 -2.20 -16.72
N THR A 128 -7.65 -1.40 -17.07
CA THR A 128 -7.73 0.02 -16.72
C THR A 128 -7.59 0.21 -15.21
N LEU A 129 -6.51 0.88 -14.81
CA LEU A 129 -6.27 1.22 -13.41
C LEU A 129 -7.31 2.23 -12.96
N HIS A 130 -8.21 1.82 -12.07
CA HIS A 130 -9.20 2.73 -11.50
C HIS A 130 -8.60 3.43 -10.29
N TRP A 131 -8.10 4.65 -10.51
CA TRP A 131 -7.63 5.53 -9.44
C TRP A 131 -8.81 6.09 -8.65
N LYS A 132 -8.76 5.95 -7.32
CA LYS A 132 -9.74 6.55 -6.43
C LYS A 132 -9.05 7.20 -5.23
N SER A 133 -9.35 8.47 -5.02
CA SER A 133 -8.94 9.22 -3.84
C SER A 133 -10.02 9.12 -2.75
N LEU A 134 -9.60 8.99 -1.49
CA LEU A 134 -10.48 9.04 -0.31
C LEU A 134 -10.57 10.44 0.32
#